data_AF-A0A7Y5SJ67-F1
#
_entry.id   AF-A0A7Y5SJ67-F1
#
_cell.length_a   1.000
_cell.length_b   1.000
_cell.length_c   1.000
_cell.angle_alpha   90.00
_cell.angle_beta   90.00
_cell.angle_gamma   90.00
#
_symmetry.space_group_name_H-M   'P 1'
#
loop_
_entity.id
_entity.type
_entity.pdbx_description
1 polymer ?
#
loop_
_entity_poly.entity_id
_entity_poly.type
_entity_poly.pdbx_seq_one_letter_code
_entity_poly.pdbx_strand_id
1 'polypeptide(L)'
;MNHHGRTTWLFALALGLACAQPAAAYPAEDRPTDGPVPMPTLGGKQFWADVLFFHQWRIQRNVLTGHHRLLDGRNLRYRSGTYESCREQLDRIRREEHLPPMRGTMVLVLHGLFRSHSSMDPLCDYLGKQGGYTVCNVEYPSTRADVAEHARTLASIVEHLDGIEEIHFVGHSLGNIVVRHYLATAAGEGPRLPDPRIRRFVMLAPPNHGSEIAAALADNELFAAVAGKPGRQLGAEWPWLEMKLAAPPCQFAIIAGGLGNETGFNPRLVGDDDGTITVAGTRLDGARDFLLVPVLHSVIMFDRRVQEQTLQFLRNGRFSTDGQ
;
A
#
# COMPACT_ATOMS: atom_id res chain seq x y z
N MET A 1 50.77 23.08 1.90
CA MET A 1 49.46 23.60 2.33
C MET A 1 48.50 23.37 1.17
N ASN A 2 47.77 22.25 1.19
CA ASN A 2 46.92 21.81 0.09
C ASN A 2 45.46 22.14 0.40
N HIS A 3 44.84 22.97 -0.44
CA HIS A 3 43.39 23.15 -0.53
C HIS A 3 42.77 21.93 -1.24
N HIS A 4 41.71 21.36 -0.68
CA HIS A 4 40.82 20.43 -1.38
C HIS A 4 39.39 21.00 -1.35
N GLY A 5 38.84 21.18 -2.54
CA GLY A 5 37.47 21.65 -2.76
C GLY A 5 36.45 20.57 -2.39
N ARG A 6 35.34 21.01 -1.78
CA ARG A 6 34.12 20.23 -1.60
C ARG A 6 33.15 20.63 -2.70
N THR A 7 32.85 19.72 -3.61
CA THR A 7 31.81 19.88 -4.62
C THR A 7 30.54 19.24 -4.09
N THR A 8 29.59 20.05 -3.63
CA THR A 8 28.24 19.63 -3.24
C THR A 8 27.36 19.55 -4.48
N TRP A 9 26.84 18.35 -4.78
CA TRP A 9 25.79 18.17 -5.78
C TRP A 9 24.42 18.44 -5.14
N LEU A 10 23.82 19.58 -5.47
CA LEU A 10 22.44 19.92 -5.11
C LEU A 10 21.52 19.42 -6.24
N PHE A 11 20.70 18.41 -5.96
CA PHE A 11 19.53 18.09 -6.77
C PHE A 11 18.38 19.03 -6.38
N ALA A 12 17.96 19.88 -7.32
CA ALA A 12 16.80 20.74 -7.16
C ALA A 12 15.52 19.91 -7.40
N LEU A 13 14.72 19.70 -6.34
CA LEU A 13 13.34 19.25 -6.46
C LEU A 13 12.45 20.51 -6.47
N ALA A 14 11.87 20.84 -7.63
CA ALA A 14 10.90 21.92 -7.73
C ALA A 14 9.57 21.49 -7.10
N LEU A 15 9.33 21.90 -5.84
CA LEU A 15 8.02 21.82 -5.20
C LEU A 15 7.19 23.05 -5.58
N GLY A 16 6.15 22.85 -6.38
CA GLY A 16 5.02 23.78 -6.45
C GLY A 16 4.20 23.68 -5.16
N LEU A 17 4.53 24.50 -4.16
CA LEU A 17 3.71 24.70 -2.97
C LEU A 17 2.54 25.64 -3.29
N ALA A 18 1.39 25.07 -3.63
CA ALA A 18 0.12 25.77 -3.46
C ALA A 18 -0.39 25.46 -2.04
N CYS A 19 -0.21 26.40 -1.12
CA CYS A 19 -0.84 26.35 0.20
C CYS A 19 -2.35 26.49 0.06
N ALA A 20 -3.07 25.37 0.02
CA ALA A 20 -4.51 25.37 0.23
C ALA A 20 -4.79 25.40 1.74
N GLN A 21 -5.43 26.47 2.21
CA GLN A 21 -5.96 26.56 3.57
C GLN A 21 -7.01 25.45 3.81
N PRO A 22 -7.15 24.92 5.04
CA PRO A 22 -8.19 23.95 5.33
C PRO A 22 -9.57 24.61 5.19
N ALA A 23 -10.29 24.23 4.14
CA ALA A 23 -11.71 24.54 4.01
C ALA A 23 -12.48 23.77 5.08
N ALA A 24 -13.43 24.43 5.74
CA ALA A 24 -14.36 23.77 6.65
C ALA A 24 -15.04 22.59 5.94
N ALA A 25 -15.19 21.46 6.64
CA ALA A 25 -15.92 20.30 6.13
C ALA A 25 -17.40 20.67 5.96
N TYR A 26 -17.80 21.01 4.75
CA TYR A 26 -19.21 21.12 4.38
C TYR A 26 -19.76 19.69 4.14
N PRO A 27 -20.96 19.36 4.62
CA PRO A 27 -21.62 18.11 4.24
C PRO A 27 -21.75 18.09 2.71
N ALA A 28 -21.42 16.95 2.10
CA ALA A 28 -21.47 16.80 0.64
C ALA A 28 -22.92 16.99 0.17
N GLU A 29 -23.22 18.13 -0.47
CA GLU A 29 -24.47 18.32 -1.20
C GLU A 29 -24.53 17.33 -2.37
N ASP A 30 -25.69 16.70 -2.56
CA ASP A 30 -25.98 15.73 -3.63
C ASP A 30 -26.20 16.43 -4.98
N ARG A 31 -25.20 17.18 -5.46
CA ARG A 31 -25.20 17.68 -6.85
C ARG A 31 -24.46 16.67 -7.74
N PRO A 32 -25.15 16.03 -8.69
CA PRO A 32 -24.47 15.27 -9.73
C PRO A 32 -23.61 16.25 -10.52
N THR A 33 -22.29 16.14 -10.39
CA THR A 33 -21.34 17.03 -11.10
C THR A 33 -20.91 16.46 -12.45
N ASP A 34 -21.35 15.25 -12.79
CA ASP A 34 -20.94 14.56 -14.01
C ASP A 34 -22.12 14.39 -14.99
N GLY A 35 -21.88 14.75 -16.26
CA GLY A 35 -22.80 14.54 -17.38
C GLY A 35 -22.81 13.08 -17.87
N PRO A 36 -23.54 12.77 -18.96
CA PRO A 36 -23.71 11.38 -19.43
C PRO A 36 -22.43 10.71 -19.94
N VAL A 37 -21.32 11.45 -20.08
CA VAL A 37 -20.05 10.95 -20.63
C VAL A 37 -19.00 10.86 -19.50
N PRO A 38 -18.39 9.68 -19.28
CA PRO A 38 -17.32 9.53 -18.30
C PRO A 38 -16.11 10.42 -18.61
N MET A 39 -15.51 11.01 -17.58
CA MET A 39 -14.38 11.94 -17.73
C MET A 39 -13.08 11.38 -17.14
N PRO A 40 -11.91 11.59 -17.78
CA PRO A 40 -10.63 11.18 -17.21
C PRO A 40 -10.34 11.93 -15.91
N THR A 41 -9.63 11.27 -14.99
CA THR A 41 -9.15 11.92 -13.76
C THR A 41 -7.91 12.78 -14.03
N LEU A 42 -7.85 13.98 -13.46
CA LEU A 42 -6.69 14.87 -13.54
C LEU A 42 -5.66 14.59 -12.43
N GLY A 43 -5.31 13.32 -12.22
CA GLY A 43 -4.38 12.90 -11.18
C GLY A 43 -4.93 13.04 -9.75
N GLY A 44 -4.07 13.49 -8.83
CA GLY A 44 -4.43 13.69 -7.42
C GLY A 44 -4.50 12.42 -6.56
N LYS A 45 -3.90 11.30 -7.01
CA LYS A 45 -3.94 9.99 -6.32
C LYS A 45 -3.62 10.08 -4.81
N GLN A 46 -2.73 10.99 -4.43
CA GLN A 46 -2.35 11.28 -3.05
C GLN A 46 -3.48 11.82 -2.14
N PHE A 47 -4.69 12.06 -2.65
CA PHE A 47 -5.85 12.51 -1.85
C PHE A 47 -7.03 11.54 -1.89
N TRP A 48 -6.89 10.39 -2.57
CA TRP A 48 -7.97 9.43 -2.75
C TRP A 48 -7.62 8.10 -2.11
N ALA A 49 -8.60 7.49 -1.46
CA ALA A 49 -8.51 6.18 -0.84
C ALA A 49 -9.59 5.27 -1.45
N ASP A 50 -9.21 4.08 -1.92
CA ASP A 50 -10.17 3.07 -2.37
C ASP A 50 -11.00 2.60 -1.18
N VAL A 51 -12.33 2.69 -1.26
CA VAL A 51 -13.25 2.18 -0.23
C VAL A 51 -14.05 0.98 -0.71
N LEU A 52 -14.08 0.75 -2.02
CA LEU A 52 -14.75 -0.39 -2.63
C LEU A 52 -14.04 -0.80 -3.92
N PHE A 53 -13.98 -2.11 -4.16
CA PHE A 53 -13.45 -2.68 -5.38
C PHE A 53 -14.37 -3.78 -5.93
N PHE A 54 -14.62 -3.77 -7.24
CA PHE A 54 -15.42 -4.79 -7.93
C PHE A 54 -14.90 -4.98 -9.36
N HIS A 55 -14.22 -6.10 -9.63
CA HIS A 55 -13.50 -6.38 -10.89
C HIS A 55 -12.50 -5.28 -11.27
N GLN A 56 -12.93 -4.27 -12.02
CA GLN A 56 -12.12 -3.13 -12.44
C GLN A 56 -12.70 -1.80 -11.96
N TRP A 57 -13.85 -1.85 -11.29
CA TRP A 57 -14.54 -0.70 -10.74
C TRP A 57 -14.05 -0.42 -9.34
N ARG A 58 -13.89 0.86 -9.01
CA ARG A 58 -13.55 1.30 -7.66
C ARG A 58 -14.35 2.53 -7.26
N ILE A 59 -14.77 2.56 -5.99
CA ILE A 59 -15.25 3.78 -5.36
C ILE A 59 -14.10 4.31 -4.51
N GLN A 60 -13.79 5.59 -4.67
CA GLN A 60 -12.76 6.27 -3.91
C GLN A 60 -13.34 7.38 -3.08
N ARG A 61 -12.83 7.55 -1.86
CA ARG A 61 -13.12 8.68 -0.96
C ARG A 61 -11.97 9.66 -0.98
N ASN A 62 -12.27 10.95 -1.12
CA ASN A 62 -11.31 12.01 -0.93
C ASN A 62 -11.08 12.21 0.56
N VAL A 63 -9.84 12.10 1.04
CA VAL A 63 -9.56 12.18 2.49
C VAL A 63 -9.69 13.59 3.07
N LEU A 64 -9.68 14.63 2.23
CA LEU A 64 -9.84 16.01 2.69
C LEU A 64 -11.31 16.44 2.71
N THR A 65 -12.07 16.09 1.66
CA THR A 65 -13.44 16.59 1.48
C THR A 65 -14.51 15.58 1.83
N GLY A 66 -14.17 14.29 1.97
CA GLY A 66 -15.13 13.20 2.14
C GLY A 66 -15.96 12.87 0.90
N HIS A 67 -15.80 13.59 -0.21
CA HIS A 67 -16.47 13.29 -1.47
C HIS A 67 -16.04 11.94 -2.02
N HIS A 68 -16.96 11.27 -2.71
CA HIS A 68 -16.72 10.00 -3.37
C HIS A 68 -16.71 10.15 -4.88
N ARG A 69 -15.99 9.24 -5.54
CA ARG A 69 -16.04 9.07 -7.00
C ARG A 69 -16.06 7.60 -7.38
N LEU A 70 -16.82 7.26 -8.42
CA LEU A 70 -16.81 5.94 -9.05
C LEU A 70 -15.93 5.98 -10.30
N LEU A 71 -14.95 5.07 -10.37
CA LEU A 71 -14.02 4.93 -11.51
C LEU A 71 -14.07 3.53 -12.12
N ASP A 72 -13.81 3.43 -13.42
CA ASP A 72 -13.49 2.17 -14.11
C ASP A 72 -11.98 1.85 -14.05
N GLY A 73 -11.59 0.72 -14.66
CA GLY A 73 -10.18 0.26 -14.69
C GLY A 73 -9.24 1.16 -15.51
N ARG A 74 -9.79 2.10 -16.29
CA ARG A 74 -9.03 3.09 -17.06
C ARG A 74 -8.96 4.44 -16.35
N ASN A 75 -9.43 4.52 -15.09
CA ASN A 75 -9.55 5.74 -14.31
C ASN A 75 -10.47 6.79 -14.95
N LEU A 76 -11.50 6.36 -15.69
CA LEU A 76 -12.59 7.22 -16.12
C LEU A 76 -13.62 7.33 -14.99
N ARG A 77 -14.03 8.56 -14.69
CA ARG A 77 -15.01 8.86 -13.65
C ARG A 77 -16.43 8.80 -14.21
N TYR A 78 -17.26 7.97 -13.57
CA TYR A 78 -18.67 7.76 -13.92
C TYR A 78 -19.64 8.44 -12.95
N ARG A 79 -19.19 8.70 -11.71
CA ARG A 79 -19.97 9.44 -10.72
C ARG A 79 -19.04 10.17 -9.77
N SER A 80 -19.53 11.28 -9.24
CA SER A 80 -18.93 12.07 -8.18
C SER A 80 -20.06 12.56 -7.26
N GLY A 81 -19.90 12.44 -5.94
CA GLY A 81 -20.96 12.76 -4.98
C GLY A 81 -20.78 12.07 -3.63
N THR A 82 -21.87 11.55 -3.07
CA THR A 82 -21.87 10.72 -1.86
C THR A 82 -21.44 9.26 -2.16
N TYR A 83 -21.17 8.49 -1.11
CA TYR A 83 -20.84 7.07 -1.25
C TYR A 83 -22.02 6.29 -1.85
N GLU A 84 -23.22 6.55 -1.35
CA GLU A 84 -24.49 5.94 -1.75
C GLU A 84 -24.76 6.19 -3.23
N SER A 85 -24.57 7.44 -3.66
CA SER A 85 -24.72 7.87 -5.04
C SER A 85 -23.75 7.15 -5.99
N CYS A 86 -22.49 6.96 -5.58
CA CYS A 86 -21.51 6.18 -6.34
C CYS A 86 -21.87 4.69 -6.35
N ARG A 87 -22.40 4.17 -5.23
CA ARG A 87 -22.77 2.77 -5.09
C ARG A 87 -23.98 2.40 -5.94
N GLU A 88 -25.02 3.23 -5.95
CA GLU A 88 -26.19 3.08 -6.81
C GLU A 88 -25.79 3.05 -8.29
N GLN A 89 -24.88 3.95 -8.69
CA GLN A 89 -24.37 3.96 -10.07
C GLN A 89 -23.61 2.68 -10.41
N LEU A 90 -22.79 2.15 -9.49
CA LEU A 90 -22.12 0.87 -9.67
C LEU A 90 -23.13 -0.29 -9.78
N ASP A 91 -24.15 -0.33 -8.93
CA ASP A 91 -25.18 -1.39 -8.95
C ASP A 91 -26.05 -1.33 -10.21
N ARG A 92 -26.26 -0.14 -10.76
CA ARG A 92 -26.88 0.03 -12.09
C ARG A 92 -25.98 -0.55 -13.19
N ILE A 93 -24.70 -0.19 -13.22
CA ILE A 93 -23.72 -0.72 -14.20
C ILE A 93 -23.64 -2.25 -14.11
N ARG A 94 -23.58 -2.81 -12.90
CA ARG A 94 -23.56 -4.27 -12.68
C ARG A 94 -24.74 -4.98 -13.34
N ARG A 95 -25.95 -4.40 -13.26
CA ARG A 95 -27.16 -4.94 -13.89
C ARG A 95 -27.18 -4.74 -15.39
N GLU A 96 -26.90 -3.53 -15.87
CA GLU A 96 -26.94 -3.18 -17.30
C GLU A 96 -25.89 -3.96 -18.10
N GLU A 97 -24.66 -4.06 -17.59
CA GLU A 97 -23.55 -4.77 -18.23
C GLU A 97 -23.50 -6.27 -17.87
N HIS A 98 -24.45 -6.77 -17.07
CA HIS A 98 -24.51 -8.17 -16.63
C HIS A 98 -23.19 -8.67 -16.02
N LEU A 99 -22.55 -7.84 -15.20
CA LEU A 99 -21.25 -8.16 -14.62
C LEU A 99 -21.36 -9.37 -13.67
N PRO A 100 -20.51 -10.41 -13.82
CA PRO A 100 -20.61 -11.59 -12.98
C PRO A 100 -20.23 -11.25 -11.53
N PRO A 101 -20.72 -12.01 -10.54
CA PRO A 101 -20.21 -11.91 -9.18
C PRO A 101 -18.70 -12.20 -9.15
N MET A 102 -18.00 -11.56 -8.20
CA MET A 102 -16.61 -11.91 -7.90
C MET A 102 -16.56 -13.33 -7.30
N ARG A 103 -15.51 -14.09 -7.61
CA ARG A 103 -15.32 -15.46 -7.11
C ARG A 103 -13.84 -15.85 -7.08
N GLY A 104 -13.52 -16.94 -6.39
CA GLY A 104 -12.17 -17.49 -6.31
C GLY A 104 -11.23 -16.70 -5.39
N THR A 105 -9.94 -16.68 -5.73
CA THR A 105 -8.87 -16.08 -4.90
C THR A 105 -8.55 -14.64 -5.35
N MET A 106 -8.60 -13.71 -4.40
CA MET A 106 -8.20 -12.31 -4.56
C MET A 106 -6.82 -12.05 -3.94
N VAL A 107 -5.99 -11.27 -4.60
CA VAL A 107 -4.76 -10.69 -4.02
C VAL A 107 -4.92 -9.18 -3.86
N LEU A 108 -4.87 -8.67 -2.63
CA LEU A 108 -4.82 -7.24 -2.35
C LEU A 108 -3.35 -6.81 -2.24
N VAL A 109 -2.97 -5.82 -3.04
CA VAL A 109 -1.59 -5.33 -3.15
C VAL A 109 -1.52 -3.89 -2.66
N LEU A 110 -0.64 -3.62 -1.69
CA LEU A 110 -0.48 -2.30 -1.06
C LEU A 110 0.92 -1.73 -1.31
N HIS A 111 0.98 -0.49 -1.80
CA HIS A 111 2.22 0.23 -2.10
C HIS A 111 2.85 0.87 -0.84
N GLY A 112 4.07 1.40 -0.97
CA GLY A 112 4.77 2.10 0.12
C GLY A 112 4.44 3.60 0.26
N LEU A 113 5.10 4.24 1.22
CA LEU A 113 5.08 5.70 1.43
C LEU A 113 5.59 6.44 0.18
N PHE A 114 5.04 7.62 -0.11
CA PHE A 114 5.34 8.46 -1.29
C PHE A 114 4.94 7.88 -2.64
N ARG A 115 4.26 6.73 -2.65
CA ARG A 115 3.85 6.03 -3.87
C ARG A 115 2.35 6.11 -4.09
N SER A 116 1.95 5.55 -5.23
CA SER A 116 0.57 5.22 -5.59
C SER A 116 0.52 3.75 -6.02
N HIS A 117 -0.68 3.22 -6.25
CA HIS A 117 -0.87 1.84 -6.69
C HIS A 117 -0.04 1.52 -7.94
N SER A 118 0.17 2.51 -8.82
CA SER A 118 0.90 2.32 -10.08
C SER A 118 2.34 1.80 -9.91
N SER A 119 2.95 2.04 -8.75
CA SER A 119 4.27 1.47 -8.44
C SER A 119 4.28 -0.05 -8.32
N MET A 120 3.12 -0.66 -8.05
CA MET A 120 2.93 -2.09 -7.90
C MET A 120 2.38 -2.74 -9.19
N ASP A 121 2.08 -1.97 -10.24
CA ASP A 121 1.47 -2.48 -11.49
C ASP A 121 2.24 -3.67 -12.07
N PRO A 122 3.59 -3.68 -12.16
CA PRO A 122 4.30 -4.82 -12.73
C PRO A 122 4.11 -6.12 -11.94
N LEU A 123 4.04 -6.03 -10.61
CA LEU A 123 3.75 -7.18 -9.75
C LEU A 123 2.29 -7.62 -9.90
N CYS A 124 1.34 -6.68 -9.91
CA CYS A 124 -0.08 -6.97 -10.12
C CYS A 124 -0.33 -7.66 -11.47
N ASP A 125 0.27 -7.15 -12.54
CA ASP A 125 0.22 -7.73 -13.88
C ASP A 125 0.77 -9.14 -13.89
N TYR A 126 1.90 -9.36 -13.21
CA TYR A 126 2.51 -10.67 -13.11
C TYR A 126 1.60 -11.68 -12.40
N LEU A 127 1.06 -11.29 -11.24
CA LEU A 127 0.14 -12.12 -10.45
C LEU A 127 -1.16 -12.43 -11.21
N GLY A 128 -1.70 -11.46 -11.95
CA GLY A 128 -2.87 -11.69 -12.81
C GLY A 128 -2.56 -12.64 -13.96
N LYS A 129 -1.54 -12.33 -14.77
CA LYS A 129 -1.21 -13.06 -16.02
C LYS A 129 -0.64 -14.45 -15.77
N GLN A 130 0.24 -14.61 -14.78
CA GLN A 130 0.93 -15.88 -14.50
C GLN A 130 0.28 -16.65 -13.35
N GLY A 131 -0.31 -15.93 -12.41
CA GLY A 131 -1.00 -16.51 -11.26
C GLY A 131 -2.43 -16.93 -11.54
N GLY A 132 -3.13 -16.23 -12.43
CA GLY A 132 -4.57 -16.38 -12.65
C GLY A 132 -5.40 -15.73 -11.53
N TYR A 133 -4.80 -14.84 -10.74
CA TYR A 133 -5.49 -14.20 -9.62
C TYR A 133 -6.31 -12.99 -10.06
N THR A 134 -7.41 -12.73 -9.34
CA THR A 134 -8.02 -11.41 -9.31
C THR A 134 -7.18 -10.52 -8.42
N VAL A 135 -6.65 -9.41 -8.94
CA VAL A 135 -5.73 -8.54 -8.19
C VAL A 135 -6.37 -7.18 -7.95
N CYS A 136 -6.46 -6.79 -6.68
CA CYS A 136 -6.83 -5.43 -6.28
C CYS A 136 -5.56 -4.64 -5.96
N ASN A 137 -5.15 -3.77 -6.89
CA ASN A 137 -4.06 -2.82 -6.65
C ASN A 137 -4.60 -1.60 -5.91
N VAL A 138 -4.45 -1.60 -4.58
CA VAL A 138 -5.12 -0.68 -3.67
C VAL A 138 -4.47 0.69 -3.73
N GLU A 139 -5.27 1.73 -3.99
CA GLU A 139 -4.85 3.12 -3.81
C GLU A 139 -5.22 3.62 -2.41
N TYR A 140 -4.25 4.22 -1.73
CA TYR A 140 -4.50 4.97 -0.51
C TYR A 140 -3.50 6.14 -0.39
N PRO A 141 -3.88 7.24 0.26
CA PRO A 141 -3.08 8.45 0.26
C PRO A 141 -1.96 8.35 1.30
N SER A 142 -0.90 7.63 0.96
CA SER A 142 0.17 7.17 1.86
C SER A 142 0.87 8.26 2.70
N THR A 143 0.70 9.54 2.37
CA THR A 143 1.31 10.69 3.07
C THR A 143 0.28 11.59 3.78
N ARG A 144 -1.02 11.30 3.67
CA ARG A 144 -2.10 12.23 4.11
C ARG A 144 -2.97 11.71 5.25
N ALA A 145 -2.87 10.43 5.60
CA ALA A 145 -3.57 9.85 6.74
C ALA A 145 -2.60 9.06 7.61
N ASP A 146 -3.02 8.62 8.80
CA ASP A 146 -2.21 7.71 9.62
C ASP A 146 -2.43 6.24 9.22
N VAL A 147 -1.56 5.35 9.71
CA VAL A 147 -1.65 3.91 9.46
C VAL A 147 -3.01 3.33 9.87
N ALA A 148 -3.61 3.83 10.95
CA ALA A 148 -4.90 3.33 11.42
C ALA A 148 -6.04 3.69 10.45
N GLU A 149 -6.01 4.88 9.87
CA GLU A 149 -6.94 5.27 8.81
C GLU A 149 -6.75 4.45 7.54
N HIS A 150 -5.51 4.21 7.13
CA HIS A 150 -5.22 3.31 5.99
C HIS A 150 -5.71 1.88 6.24
N ALA A 151 -5.58 1.38 7.47
CA ALA A 151 -6.11 0.07 7.85
C ALA A 151 -7.65 0.03 7.82
N ARG A 152 -8.34 1.12 8.22
CA ARG A 152 -9.80 1.25 8.07
C ARG A 152 -10.24 1.27 6.60
N THR A 153 -9.49 1.97 5.75
CA THR A 153 -9.69 1.94 4.29
C THR A 153 -9.57 0.52 3.76
N LEU A 154 -8.51 -0.21 4.13
CA LEU A 154 -8.33 -1.60 3.73
C LEU A 154 -9.48 -2.50 4.21
N ALA A 155 -9.93 -2.32 5.46
CA ALA A 155 -11.07 -3.06 6.00
C ALA A 155 -12.34 -2.86 5.16
N SER A 156 -12.63 -1.61 4.77
CA SER A 156 -13.78 -1.28 3.93
C SER A 156 -13.73 -2.01 2.58
N ILE A 157 -12.56 -2.13 1.96
CA ILE A 157 -12.41 -2.91 0.72
C ILE A 157 -12.72 -4.39 0.98
N VAL A 158 -12.13 -4.99 2.01
CA VAL A 158 -12.28 -6.42 2.33
C VAL A 158 -13.74 -6.79 2.63
N GLU A 159 -14.47 -5.91 3.31
CA GLU A 159 -15.90 -6.09 3.63
C GLU A 159 -16.79 -6.17 2.38
N HIS A 160 -16.39 -5.56 1.26
CA HIS A 160 -17.15 -5.55 0.01
C HIS A 160 -16.69 -6.62 -0.99
N LEU A 161 -15.86 -7.58 -0.58
CA LEU A 161 -15.39 -8.67 -1.44
C LEU A 161 -16.38 -9.84 -1.52
N ASP A 162 -17.67 -9.58 -1.68
CA ASP A 162 -18.70 -10.62 -1.74
C ASP A 162 -18.39 -11.66 -2.83
N GLY A 163 -18.55 -12.94 -2.48
CA GLY A 163 -18.29 -14.07 -3.39
C GLY A 163 -16.83 -14.50 -3.52
N ILE A 164 -15.86 -13.68 -3.07
CA ILE A 164 -14.45 -14.11 -2.97
C ILE A 164 -14.32 -15.18 -1.89
N GLU A 165 -13.62 -16.26 -2.23
CA GLU A 165 -13.43 -17.46 -1.39
C GLU A 165 -12.15 -17.37 -0.55
N GLU A 166 -11.10 -16.78 -1.13
CA GLU A 166 -9.79 -16.65 -0.49
C GLU A 166 -9.18 -15.27 -0.72
N ILE A 167 -8.50 -14.77 0.30
CA ILE A 167 -7.80 -13.49 0.28
C ILE A 167 -6.31 -13.72 0.56
N HIS A 168 -5.49 -13.09 -0.27
CA HIS A 168 -4.07 -12.96 -0.07
C HIS A 168 -3.68 -11.49 -0.01
N PHE A 169 -2.60 -11.19 0.70
CA PHE A 169 -2.00 -9.86 0.74
C PHE A 169 -0.60 -9.87 0.13
N VAL A 170 -0.24 -8.75 -0.50
CA VAL A 170 1.15 -8.39 -0.79
C VAL A 170 1.37 -6.94 -0.39
N GLY A 171 2.36 -6.68 0.46
CA GLY A 171 2.67 -5.32 0.92
C GLY A 171 4.08 -4.92 0.53
N HIS A 172 4.26 -3.66 0.09
CA HIS A 172 5.58 -3.04 -0.04
C HIS A 172 5.79 -1.98 1.03
N SER A 173 6.91 -2.05 1.76
CA SER A 173 7.28 -1.03 2.74
C SER A 173 6.12 -0.70 3.71
N LEU A 174 5.67 0.56 3.78
CA LEU A 174 4.50 1.01 4.56
C LEU A 174 3.24 0.13 4.36
N GLY A 175 2.99 -0.37 3.15
CA GLY A 175 1.82 -1.22 2.87
C GLY A 175 1.77 -2.47 3.75
N ASN A 176 2.94 -2.99 4.16
CA ASN A 176 3.01 -4.10 5.11
C ASN A 176 2.47 -3.75 6.48
N ILE A 177 2.79 -2.53 6.94
CA ILE A 177 2.39 -2.04 8.26
C ILE A 177 0.90 -1.74 8.29
N VAL A 178 0.34 -1.24 7.17
CA VAL A 178 -1.11 -1.10 6.98
C VAL A 178 -1.82 -2.46 7.10
N VAL A 179 -1.32 -3.50 6.42
CA VAL A 179 -1.88 -4.87 6.52
C VAL A 179 -1.76 -5.41 7.94
N ARG A 180 -0.60 -5.29 8.59
CA ARG A 180 -0.41 -5.74 9.98
C ARG A 180 -1.32 -5.02 10.97
N HIS A 181 -1.55 -3.73 10.78
CA HIS A 181 -2.50 -2.97 11.59
C HIS A 181 -3.92 -3.45 11.32
N TYR A 182 -4.33 -3.63 10.07
CA TYR A 182 -5.64 -4.20 9.73
C TYR A 182 -5.84 -5.59 10.36
N LEU A 183 -4.83 -6.45 10.36
CA LEU A 183 -4.91 -7.78 10.97
C LEU A 183 -4.99 -7.74 12.52
N ALA A 184 -4.47 -6.68 13.15
CA ALA A 184 -4.69 -6.42 14.57
C ALA A 184 -6.06 -5.80 14.86
N THR A 185 -6.50 -4.87 13.99
CA THR A 185 -7.70 -4.04 14.17
C THR A 185 -8.91 -4.49 13.38
N ALA A 186 -8.92 -5.69 12.81
CA ALA A 186 -10.17 -6.43 12.66
C ALA A 186 -10.93 -6.41 14.01
N ALA A 187 -10.23 -6.18 15.13
CA ALA A 187 -10.75 -5.55 16.34
C ALA A 187 -10.82 -4.00 16.28
N GLY A 188 -11.89 -3.43 15.72
CA GLY A 188 -12.33 -2.06 16.02
C GLY A 188 -13.43 -2.11 17.06
N GLU A 189 -13.19 -1.54 18.25
CA GLU A 189 -14.11 -1.51 19.42
C GLU A 189 -14.61 -2.88 19.93
N GLY A 190 -13.76 -3.90 19.85
CA GLY A 190 -14.02 -5.24 20.38
C GLY A 190 -13.27 -6.30 19.58
N PRO A 191 -13.06 -7.52 20.10
CA PRO A 191 -12.33 -8.55 19.38
C PRO A 191 -13.16 -9.08 18.20
N ARG A 192 -12.92 -8.56 16.99
CA ARG A 192 -13.36 -9.22 15.76
C ARG A 192 -12.16 -9.91 15.12
N LEU A 193 -12.37 -11.20 14.84
CA LEU A 193 -11.35 -12.05 14.23
C LEU A 193 -11.03 -11.53 12.82
N PRO A 194 -9.78 -11.70 12.35
CA PRO A 194 -9.43 -11.47 10.96
C PRO A 194 -10.41 -12.20 10.02
N ASP A 195 -10.68 -11.61 8.85
CA ASP A 195 -11.56 -12.22 7.85
C ASP A 195 -11.12 -13.68 7.59
N PRO A 196 -12.02 -14.67 7.74
CA PRO A 196 -11.67 -16.09 7.67
C PRO A 196 -11.19 -16.54 6.29
N ARG A 197 -11.37 -15.70 5.26
CA ARG A 197 -10.89 -15.94 3.89
C ARG A 197 -9.39 -15.65 3.76
N ILE A 198 -8.76 -14.96 4.70
CA ILE A 198 -7.33 -14.62 4.63
C ILE A 198 -6.48 -15.88 4.76
N ARG A 199 -5.66 -16.16 3.74
CA ARG A 199 -4.80 -17.36 3.71
C ARG A 199 -3.31 -17.05 3.78
N ARG A 200 -2.84 -16.06 2.99
CA ARG A 200 -1.41 -15.83 2.79
C ARG A 200 -1.04 -14.35 2.69
N PHE A 201 0.16 -14.01 3.13
CA PHE A 201 0.70 -12.66 3.05
C PHE A 201 2.18 -12.68 2.63
N VAL A 202 2.54 -11.93 1.59
CA VAL A 202 3.94 -11.71 1.21
C VAL A 202 4.35 -10.28 1.53
N MET A 203 5.46 -10.14 2.27
CA MET A 203 5.97 -8.86 2.72
C MET A 203 7.22 -8.48 1.95
N LEU A 204 7.16 -7.41 1.15
CA LEU A 204 8.30 -6.87 0.40
C LEU A 204 8.92 -5.70 1.16
N ALA A 205 10.18 -5.87 1.57
CA ALA A 205 10.94 -4.89 2.34
C ALA A 205 10.14 -4.23 3.49
N PRO A 206 9.53 -5.00 4.39
CA PRO A 206 8.70 -4.45 5.46
C PRO A 206 9.56 -3.75 6.53
N PRO A 207 9.23 -2.54 7.00
CA PRO A 207 9.86 -1.92 8.16
C PRO A 207 9.27 -2.51 9.45
N ASN A 208 9.52 -3.80 9.71
CA ASN A 208 8.85 -4.55 10.79
C ASN A 208 9.23 -4.11 12.20
N HIS A 209 10.31 -3.35 12.32
CA HIS A 209 10.84 -2.74 13.55
C HIS A 209 11.03 -1.21 13.39
N GLY A 210 10.24 -0.59 12.49
CA GLY A 210 10.38 0.82 12.14
C GLY A 210 11.42 1.06 11.05
N SER A 211 11.73 2.32 10.81
CA SER A 211 12.71 2.78 9.81
C SER A 211 13.75 3.66 10.48
N GLU A 212 15.01 3.23 10.46
CA GLU A 212 16.10 4.02 11.05
C GLU A 212 16.28 5.36 10.32
N ILE A 213 16.06 5.39 8.99
CA ILE A 213 16.07 6.64 8.21
C ILE A 213 14.94 7.57 8.65
N ALA A 214 13.72 7.04 8.82
CA ALA A 214 12.59 7.87 9.27
C ALA A 214 12.81 8.41 10.69
N ALA A 215 13.42 7.61 11.58
CA ALA A 215 13.79 8.04 12.92
C ALA A 215 14.89 9.13 12.88
N ALA A 216 15.93 8.95 12.07
CA ALA A 216 17.02 9.91 11.93
C ALA A 216 16.59 11.25 11.32
N LEU A 217 15.52 11.26 10.52
CA LEU A 217 14.95 12.45 9.89
C LEU A 217 13.72 13.01 10.63
N ALA A 218 13.37 12.47 11.81
CA ALA A 218 12.14 12.83 12.51
C ALA A 218 12.05 14.33 12.88
N ASP A 219 13.19 14.95 13.22
CA ASP A 219 13.27 16.38 13.58
C ASP A 219 13.39 17.31 12.36
N ASN A 220 13.45 16.77 11.15
CA ASN A 220 13.51 17.56 9.92
C ASN A 220 12.08 17.94 9.49
N GLU A 221 11.72 19.22 9.69
CA GLU A 221 10.38 19.74 9.37
C GLU A 221 9.98 19.54 7.90
N LEU A 222 10.93 19.63 6.96
CA LEU A 222 10.66 19.39 5.54
C LEU A 222 10.36 17.91 5.27
N PHE A 223 11.12 17.00 5.88
CA PHE A 223 10.85 15.56 5.78
C PHE A 223 9.49 15.24 6.40
N ALA A 224 9.20 15.77 7.60
CA ALA A 224 7.93 15.54 8.28
C ALA A 224 6.73 16.08 7.47
N ALA A 225 6.85 17.25 6.84
CA ALA A 225 5.81 17.83 5.99
C ALA A 225 5.52 16.98 4.74
N VAL A 226 6.56 16.36 4.16
CA VAL A 226 6.45 15.54 2.96
C VAL A 226 5.96 14.13 3.32
N ALA A 227 6.59 13.48 4.30
CA ALA A 227 6.30 12.12 4.77
C ALA A 227 4.96 11.99 5.49
N GLY A 228 4.44 13.11 6.01
CA GLY A 228 3.20 13.15 6.75
C GLY A 228 3.24 12.29 8.02
N LYS A 229 2.05 11.95 8.52
CA LYS A 229 1.89 11.13 9.73
C LYS A 229 2.57 9.76 9.62
N PRO A 230 2.48 9.01 8.50
CA PRO A 230 3.08 7.67 8.43
C PRO A 230 4.60 7.70 8.53
N GLY A 231 5.27 8.75 8.01
CA GLY A 231 6.71 8.92 8.21
C GLY A 231 7.11 9.01 9.68
N ARG A 232 6.38 9.79 10.48
CA ARG A 232 6.62 9.87 11.93
C ARG A 232 6.31 8.55 12.64
N GLN A 233 5.25 7.87 12.23
CA GLN A 233 4.86 6.55 12.75
C GLN A 233 5.88 5.44 12.45
N LEU A 234 6.55 5.49 11.31
CA LEU A 234 7.64 4.56 11.00
C LEU A 234 8.95 4.94 11.71
N GLY A 235 9.10 6.19 12.13
CA GLY A 235 10.27 6.69 12.87
C GLY A 235 9.98 6.86 14.35
N ALA A 236 9.93 8.11 14.81
CA ALA A 236 9.85 8.46 16.23
C ALA A 236 8.63 7.90 16.99
N GLU A 237 7.50 7.68 16.31
CA GLU A 237 6.28 7.16 16.95
C GLU A 237 6.17 5.62 16.83
N TRP A 238 7.19 4.93 16.30
CA TRP A 238 7.18 3.48 16.09
C TRP A 238 6.80 2.65 17.34
N PRO A 239 7.36 2.91 18.54
CA PRO A 239 7.00 2.13 19.74
C PRO A 239 5.48 2.14 20.04
N TRP A 240 4.78 3.21 19.69
CA TRP A 240 3.33 3.34 19.87
C TRP A 240 2.54 2.61 18.79
N LEU A 241 3.05 2.62 17.56
CA LEU A 241 2.42 1.92 16.45
C LEU A 241 2.59 0.41 16.59
N GLU A 242 3.78 -0.06 16.98
CA GLU A 242 4.12 -1.48 17.09
C GLU A 242 3.15 -2.25 17.99
N MET A 243 2.72 -1.65 19.11
CA MET A 243 1.71 -2.21 20.02
C MET A 243 0.34 -2.49 19.36
N LYS A 244 0.08 -1.90 18.19
CA LYS A 244 -1.16 -2.02 17.42
C LYS A 244 -1.00 -2.89 16.18
N LEU A 245 0.13 -3.57 16.02
CA LEU A 245 0.41 -4.42 14.85
C LEU A 245 0.33 -5.89 15.24
N ALA A 246 -0.32 -6.69 14.39
CA ALA A 246 -0.31 -8.13 14.54
C ALA A 246 0.98 -8.72 13.94
N ALA A 247 1.49 -9.79 14.54
CA ALA A 247 2.14 -10.83 13.74
C ALA A 247 1.04 -11.47 12.88
N PRO A 248 1.19 -11.58 11.55
CA PRO A 248 0.13 -12.10 10.71
C PRO A 248 -0.33 -13.49 11.18
N PRO A 249 -1.64 -13.69 11.46
CA PRO A 249 -2.15 -14.97 11.95
C PRO A 249 -2.27 -16.04 10.84
N CYS A 250 -2.01 -15.65 9.60
CA CYS A 250 -2.01 -16.51 8.41
C CYS A 250 -0.58 -16.91 8.03
N GLN A 251 -0.41 -17.75 7.00
CA GLN A 251 0.94 -18.05 6.50
C GLN A 251 1.53 -16.81 5.85
N PHE A 252 2.73 -16.40 6.25
CA PHE A 252 3.38 -15.25 5.65
C PHE A 252 4.88 -15.48 5.42
N ALA A 253 5.44 -14.75 4.46
CA ALA A 253 6.86 -14.75 4.17
C ALA A 253 7.36 -13.34 3.85
N ILE A 254 8.68 -13.17 3.96
CA ILE A 254 9.35 -11.88 3.83
C ILE A 254 10.38 -11.97 2.71
N ILE A 255 10.37 -10.97 1.83
CA ILE A 255 11.42 -10.74 0.83
C ILE A 255 12.11 -9.43 1.18
N ALA A 256 13.37 -9.52 1.59
CA ALA A 256 14.21 -8.38 1.94
C ALA A 256 15.15 -8.04 0.78
N GLY A 257 15.37 -6.74 0.56
CA GLY A 257 16.48 -6.27 -0.27
C GLY A 257 17.76 -6.22 0.55
N GLY A 258 18.90 -6.57 -0.06
CA GLY A 258 20.22 -6.47 0.56
C GLY A 258 21.28 -7.22 -0.25
N LEU A 259 22.54 -6.87 -0.07
CA LEU A 259 23.66 -7.40 -0.84
C LEU A 259 24.21 -8.73 -0.28
N GLY A 260 23.74 -9.19 0.88
CA GLY A 260 24.25 -10.36 1.57
C GLY A 260 25.64 -10.13 2.21
N ASN A 261 25.98 -8.87 2.50
CA ASN A 261 27.26 -8.49 3.11
C ASN A 261 27.05 -7.64 4.37
N GLU A 262 28.11 -7.13 4.98
CA GLU A 262 28.02 -6.40 6.26
C GLU A 262 27.54 -4.95 6.14
N THR A 263 27.42 -4.38 4.93
CA THR A 263 27.23 -2.93 4.73
C THR A 263 26.03 -2.54 3.88
N GLY A 264 25.48 -3.47 3.10
CA GLY A 264 24.35 -3.23 2.21
C GLY A 264 24.58 -2.12 1.18
N PHE A 265 23.50 -1.44 0.80
CA PHE A 265 23.53 -0.34 -0.17
C PHE A 265 23.77 1.03 0.49
N ASN A 266 23.42 1.22 1.76
CA ASN A 266 23.57 2.50 2.46
C ASN A 266 24.47 2.33 3.69
N PRO A 267 25.75 2.76 3.63
CA PRO A 267 26.73 2.56 4.70
C PRO A 267 26.43 3.37 5.98
N ARG A 268 25.35 4.17 6.00
CA ARG A 268 24.87 4.83 7.23
C ARG A 268 23.95 3.93 8.06
N LEU A 269 23.40 2.87 7.46
CA LEU A 269 22.65 1.84 8.16
C LEU A 269 23.64 0.77 8.64
N VAL A 270 23.41 0.24 9.84
CA VAL A 270 24.27 -0.78 10.42
C VAL A 270 23.82 -2.15 9.90
N GLY A 271 24.68 -2.83 9.16
CA GLY A 271 24.42 -4.14 8.56
C GLY A 271 23.98 -4.07 7.10
N ASP A 272 23.52 -5.21 6.58
CA ASP A 272 22.95 -5.29 5.24
C ASP A 272 21.61 -4.54 5.15
N ASP A 273 21.34 -3.90 4.02
CA ASP A 273 20.19 -3.04 3.83
C ASP A 273 19.86 -2.87 2.35
N ASP A 274 18.64 -2.43 2.03
CA ASP A 274 18.15 -2.17 0.67
C ASP A 274 18.24 -0.70 0.23
N GLY A 275 19.04 0.10 0.94
CA GLY A 275 19.16 1.55 0.81
C GLY A 275 18.23 2.31 1.76
N THR A 276 17.20 1.66 2.32
CA THR A 276 16.18 2.31 3.17
C THR A 276 15.93 1.56 4.49
N ILE A 277 15.81 0.24 4.44
CA ILE A 277 15.50 -0.64 5.56
C ILE A 277 16.59 -1.70 5.64
N THR A 278 17.08 -1.95 6.87
CA THR A 278 18.04 -3.02 7.13
C THR A 278 17.38 -4.39 6.97
N VAL A 279 18.14 -5.39 6.52
CA VAL A 279 17.69 -6.80 6.45
C VAL A 279 17.20 -7.26 7.83
N ALA A 280 17.89 -6.87 8.90
CA ALA A 280 17.46 -7.10 10.27
C ALA A 280 16.10 -6.44 10.57
N GLY A 281 15.91 -5.18 10.18
CA GLY A 281 14.65 -4.43 10.33
C GLY A 281 13.46 -5.04 9.58
N THR A 282 13.70 -5.90 8.59
CA THR A 282 12.64 -6.64 7.88
C THR A 282 12.17 -7.91 8.57
N ARG A 283 12.95 -8.48 9.49
CA ARG A 283 12.61 -9.75 10.14
C ARG A 283 11.33 -9.62 10.95
N LEU A 284 10.59 -10.72 11.08
CA LEU A 284 9.43 -10.82 11.98
C LEU A 284 9.20 -12.29 12.32
N ASP A 285 9.00 -12.57 13.60
CA ASP A 285 8.76 -13.92 14.09
C ASP A 285 7.48 -14.52 13.52
N GLY A 286 7.53 -15.82 13.20
CA GLY A 286 6.42 -16.56 12.59
C GLY A 286 6.44 -16.60 11.07
N ALA A 287 7.36 -15.88 10.41
CA ALA A 287 7.54 -15.97 8.97
C ALA A 287 7.88 -17.41 8.56
N ARG A 288 7.12 -17.95 7.61
CA ARG A 288 7.31 -19.31 7.08
C ARG A 288 8.54 -19.42 6.20
N ASP A 289 8.90 -18.32 5.55
CA ASP A 289 10.03 -18.27 4.65
C ASP A 289 10.60 -16.84 4.60
N PHE A 290 11.88 -16.77 4.23
CA PHE A 290 12.61 -15.52 4.12
C PHE A 290 13.55 -15.57 2.93
N LEU A 291 13.47 -14.58 2.05
CA LEU A 291 14.33 -14.46 0.89
C LEU A 291 15.07 -13.13 0.92
N LEU A 292 16.39 -13.19 0.72
CA LEU A 292 17.22 -12.02 0.49
C LEU A 292 17.45 -11.85 -1.01
N VAL A 293 17.25 -10.66 -1.56
CA VAL A 293 17.54 -10.34 -2.96
C VAL A 293 18.42 -9.10 -3.08
N PRO A 294 19.42 -9.06 -3.99
CA PRO A 294 20.31 -7.92 -4.17
C PRO A 294 19.64 -6.79 -4.95
N VAL A 295 18.63 -6.17 -4.35
CA VAL A 295 17.77 -5.16 -4.97
C VAL A 295 17.50 -4.01 -4.00
N LEU A 296 17.48 -2.79 -4.53
CA LEU A 296 17.14 -1.59 -3.76
C LEU A 296 15.65 -1.53 -3.38
N HIS A 297 15.36 -0.89 -2.25
CA HIS A 297 14.02 -0.71 -1.67
C HIS A 297 12.98 -0.23 -2.69
N SER A 298 13.39 0.73 -3.52
CA SER A 298 12.52 1.49 -4.39
C SER A 298 12.11 0.74 -5.66
N VAL A 299 12.77 -0.37 -5.97
CA VAL A 299 12.61 -1.16 -7.21
C VAL A 299 12.37 -2.64 -6.96
N ILE A 300 12.31 -3.10 -5.70
CA ILE A 300 12.11 -4.51 -5.33
C ILE A 300 10.88 -5.15 -5.98
N MET A 301 9.79 -4.40 -6.15
CA MET A 301 8.55 -4.88 -6.79
C MET A 301 8.68 -5.10 -8.31
N PHE A 302 9.71 -4.53 -8.94
CA PHE A 302 10.00 -4.70 -10.37
C PHE A 302 10.91 -5.87 -10.65
N ASP A 303 11.60 -6.39 -9.62
CA ASP A 303 12.51 -7.52 -9.81
C ASP A 303 11.72 -8.80 -10.11
N ARG A 304 12.12 -9.46 -11.20
CA ARG A 304 11.43 -10.64 -11.70
C ARG A 304 11.47 -11.81 -10.71
N ARG A 305 12.57 -11.98 -9.97
CA ARG A 305 12.69 -13.04 -8.95
C ARG A 305 11.72 -12.78 -7.81
N VAL A 306 11.58 -11.53 -7.39
CA VAL A 306 10.61 -11.13 -6.35
C VAL A 306 9.19 -11.44 -6.80
N GLN A 307 8.84 -11.14 -8.04
CA GLN A 307 7.52 -11.46 -8.61
C GLN A 307 7.26 -12.97 -8.64
N GLU A 308 8.23 -13.73 -9.14
CA GLU A 308 8.17 -15.20 -9.19
C GLU A 308 8.00 -15.81 -7.80
N GLN A 309 8.82 -15.40 -6.85
CA GLN A 309 8.81 -15.92 -5.49
C GLN A 309 7.55 -15.51 -4.71
N THR A 310 7.05 -14.29 -4.95
CA THR A 310 5.73 -13.87 -4.44
C THR A 310 4.65 -14.82 -4.94
N LEU A 311 4.59 -15.10 -6.25
CA LEU A 311 3.61 -16.02 -6.80
C LEU A 311 3.76 -17.45 -6.25
N GLN A 312 5.00 -17.93 -6.12
CA GLN A 312 5.25 -19.26 -5.56
C GLN A 312 4.77 -19.38 -4.12
N PHE A 313 5.06 -18.38 -3.29
CA PHE A 313 4.57 -18.38 -1.91
C PHE A 313 3.05 -18.30 -1.87
N LEU A 314 2.43 -17.44 -2.67
CA LEU A 314 0.97 -17.32 -2.74
C LEU A 314 0.29 -18.61 -3.20
N ARG A 315 0.94 -19.48 -3.98
CA ARG A 315 0.40 -20.80 -4.36
C ARG A 315 0.66 -21.87 -3.30
N ASN A 316 1.89 -21.92 -2.78
CA ASN A 316 2.42 -23.11 -2.13
C ASN A 316 2.80 -22.91 -0.65
N GLY A 317 2.75 -21.67 -0.15
CA GLY A 317 3.15 -21.31 1.22
C GLY A 317 4.65 -21.39 1.50
N ARG A 318 5.49 -21.42 0.45
CA ARG A 318 6.96 -21.41 0.53
C ARG A 318 7.57 -20.82 -0.74
N PHE A 319 8.79 -20.29 -0.66
CA PHE A 319 9.59 -19.90 -1.81
C PHE A 319 10.16 -21.13 -2.53
N SER A 320 10.53 -20.97 -3.79
CA SER A 320 11.23 -22.00 -4.57
C SER A 320 12.71 -22.04 -4.20
N THR A 321 13.28 -23.24 -4.12
CA THR A 321 14.70 -23.48 -3.86
C THR A 321 15.62 -22.97 -4.97
N ASP A 322 15.10 -22.82 -6.19
CA ASP A 322 15.90 -22.42 -7.36
C ASP A 322 16.18 -20.90 -7.43
N GLY A 323 15.70 -20.14 -6.44
CA GLY A 323 15.89 -18.69 -6.33
C GLY A 323 16.70 -18.22 -5.13
N GLN A 324 17.36 -19.15 -4.42
CA GLN A 324 18.35 -18.84 -3.38
C GLN A 324 19.77 -18.83 -3.94
#